data_AF-T2SRU6-F1
#
_entry.id   AF-T2SRU6-F1
#
_cell.length_a   1.000
_cell.length_b   1.000
_cell.length_c   1.000
_cell.angle_alpha   90.00
_cell.angle_beta   90.00
_cell.angle_gamma   90.00
#
_symmetry.space_group_name_H-M   'P 1'
#
loop_
_entity.id
_entity.type
_entity.pdbx_description
1 polymer ?
#
loop_
_entity_poly.entity_id
_entity_poly.type
_entity_poly.pdbx_seq_one_letter_code
_entity_poly.pdbx_strand_id
1 'polypeptide(L)' 'KYAGLDKVNPGSIILSAEMMLRHMGWVEAADLIVSAMEKAIKSKKVTYDFARLMDGAKEVKCSEFASVMIENM' A
#
# COMPACT_ATOMS: atom_id res chain seq x y z
N LYS A 1 5.81 6.82 -18.70
CA LYS A 1 4.34 6.84 -18.95
C LYS A 1 3.53 7.34 -17.75
N TYR A 2 3.84 6.95 -16.50
CA TYR A 2 3.01 7.29 -15.32
C TYR A 2 3.65 8.27 -14.32
N ALA A 3 4.81 8.84 -14.65
CA ALA A 3 5.49 9.81 -13.79
C ALA A 3 4.62 11.05 -13.57
N GLY A 4 4.52 11.52 -12.33
CA GLY A 4 3.77 12.72 -11.95
C GLY A 4 2.24 12.60 -11.97
N LEU A 5 1.69 11.41 -12.26
CA LEU A 5 0.24 11.22 -12.42
C LEU A 5 -0.49 10.77 -11.13
N ASP A 6 0.23 10.57 -10.03
CA ASP A 6 -0.35 10.12 -8.75
C ASP A 6 -1.20 8.83 -8.89
N LYS A 7 -0.78 7.90 -9.75
CA LYS A 7 -1.56 6.71 -10.12
C LYS A 7 -0.86 5.37 -9.81
N VAL A 8 0.47 5.37 -9.74
CA VAL A 8 1.25 4.14 -9.57
C VAL A 8 1.09 3.58 -8.16
N ASN A 9 1.18 2.26 -8.05
CA ASN A 9 1.18 1.58 -6.78
C ASN A 9 2.50 1.83 -6.01
N PRO A 10 2.45 2.39 -4.78
CA PRO A 10 3.65 2.57 -3.96
C PRO A 10 4.05 1.30 -3.19
N GLY A 11 3.30 0.19 -3.29
CA GLY A 11 3.47 -1.01 -2.48
C GLY A 11 4.87 -1.62 -2.53
N SER A 12 5.54 -1.60 -3.69
CA SER A 12 6.91 -2.13 -3.80
C SER A 12 7.90 -1.39 -2.90
N ILE A 13 7.87 -0.05 -2.86
CA ILE A 13 8.82 0.72 -2.04
C ILE A 13 8.42 0.68 -0.56
N ILE A 14 7.12 0.61 -0.26
CA ILE A 14 6.61 0.43 1.10
C ILE A 14 7.07 -0.89 1.71
N LEU A 15 6.95 -2.01 0.98
CA LEU A 15 7.41 -3.32 1.46
C LEU A 15 8.95 -3.41 1.52
N SER A 16 9.66 -2.68 0.67
CA SER A 16 11.12 -2.56 0.82
C SER A 16 11.50 -1.81 2.10
N ALA A 17 10.73 -0.78 2.47
CA ALA A 17 10.92 -0.05 3.73
C ALA A 17 10.54 -0.91 4.94
N GLU A 18 9.51 -1.75 4.84
CA GLU A 18 9.21 -2.78 5.85
C GLU A 18 10.41 -3.71 6.09
N MET A 19 11.00 -4.25 5.01
CA MET A 19 12.20 -5.10 5.11
C MET A 19 13.37 -4.36 5.75
N MET A 20 13.54 -3.07 5.43
CA MET A 20 14.56 -2.22 6.05
C MET A 20 14.32 -2.05 7.55
N LEU A 21 13.09 -1.74 7.97
CA LEU A 21 12.72 -1.61 9.39
C LEU A 21 12.99 -2.92 10.14
N ARG A 22 12.61 -4.05 9.53
CA ARG A 22 12.88 -5.37 10.08
C ARG A 22 14.39 -5.63 10.23
N HIS A 23 15.20 -5.25 9.24
CA HIS A 23 16.66 -5.34 9.31
C HIS A 23 17.26 -4.48 10.43
N MET A 24 16.69 -3.29 10.68
CA MET A 24 17.08 -2.40 11.77
C MET A 24 16.62 -2.87 13.16
N GLY A 25 15.88 -3.98 13.24
CA GLY A 25 15.32 -4.50 14.49
C GLY A 25 14.03 -3.80 14.93
N TRP A 26 13.44 -2.95 14.10
CA TRP A 26 12.16 -2.26 14.40
C TRP A 26 10.99 -3.14 13.96
N VAL A 27 10.86 -4.30 14.62
CA VAL A 27 9.97 -5.38 14.19
C VAL A 27 8.50 -4.99 14.29
N GLU A 28 8.10 -4.29 15.36
CA GLU A 28 6.70 -3.89 15.57
C GLU A 28 6.24 -2.90 14.49
N ALA A 29 7.11 -1.99 14.07
CA ALA A 29 6.82 -1.06 12.98
C ALA A 29 6.73 -1.79 11.63
N ALA A 30 7.58 -2.77 11.39
CA ALA A 30 7.53 -3.61 10.20
C ALA A 30 6.21 -4.42 10.13
N ASP A 31 5.84 -5.08 11.22
CA ASP A 31 4.59 -5.85 11.33
C ASP A 31 3.35 -4.97 11.15
N LEU A 32 3.37 -3.74 11.66
CA LEU A 32 2.31 -2.76 11.45
C LEU A 32 2.11 -2.43 9.96
N ILE A 33 3.19 -2.24 9.20
CA ILE A 33 3.12 -1.99 7.75
C ILE A 33 2.52 -3.19 7.00
N VAL A 34 2.95 -4.42 7.33
CA VAL A 34 2.40 -5.65 6.72
C VAL A 34 0.90 -5.75 7.01
N SER A 35 0.50 -5.57 8.26
CA SER A 35 -0.90 -5.61 8.70
C SER A 35 -1.75 -4.56 7.98
N ALA A 36 -1.25 -3.32 7.87
CA ALA A 36 -1.93 -2.26 7.15
C ALA A 36 -2.08 -2.57 5.64
N MET A 37 -1.05 -3.13 5.01
CA MET A 37 -1.09 -3.55 3.60
C MET A 37 -2.16 -4.61 3.35
N GLU A 38 -2.21 -5.63 4.21
CA GLU A 38 -3.23 -6.66 4.10
C GLU A 38 -4.65 -6.10 4.22
N LYS A 39 -4.89 -5.24 5.23
CA LYS A 39 -6.20 -4.62 5.44
C LYS A 39 -6.58 -3.70 4.27
N ALA A 40 -5.62 -2.91 3.75
CA ALA A 40 -5.84 -2.03 2.60
C ALA A 40 -6.27 -2.82 1.36
N ILE A 41 -5.57 -3.90 1.02
CA ILE A 41 -5.91 -4.77 -0.11
C ILE A 41 -7.27 -5.47 0.11
N LYS A 42 -7.52 -6.01 1.31
CA LYS A 42 -8.81 -6.65 1.68
C LYS A 42 -9.99 -5.67 1.57
N SER A 43 -9.78 -4.38 1.86
CA SER A 43 -10.81 -3.34 1.71
C SER A 43 -11.19 -3.02 0.26
N LYS A 44 -10.41 -3.52 -0.72
CA LYS A 44 -10.51 -3.23 -2.15
C LYS A 44 -10.40 -1.74 -2.51
N LYS A 45 -9.89 -0.88 -1.62
CA LYS A 45 -9.46 0.48 -1.93
C LYS A 45 -8.00 0.44 -2.37
N VAL A 46 -7.75 0.28 -3.67
CA VAL A 46 -6.43 -0.07 -4.22
C VAL A 46 -6.10 0.76 -5.47
N THR A 47 -4.83 0.85 -5.84
CA THR A 47 -4.40 1.53 -7.07
C THR A 47 -4.83 0.78 -8.34
N TYR A 48 -4.76 1.48 -9.49
CA TYR A 48 -5.34 1.03 -10.77
C TYR A 48 -4.90 -0.38 -11.23
N ASP A 49 -3.67 -0.76 -10.91
CA ASP A 49 -3.03 -2.01 -11.29
C ASP A 49 -3.69 -3.22 -10.61
N PHE A 50 -4.12 -3.08 -9.35
CA PHE A 50 -4.96 -4.05 -8.66
C PHE A 50 -6.44 -3.91 -9.04
N ALA A 51 -6.96 -2.67 -9.07
CA ALA A 51 -8.39 -2.43 -9.29
C ALA A 51 -8.90 -3.05 -10.60
N ARG A 52 -8.10 -3.02 -11.66
CA ARG A 52 -8.44 -3.63 -12.96
C ARG A 52 -8.52 -5.17 -12.96
N LEU A 53 -8.08 -5.82 -11.88
CA LEU A 53 -8.08 -7.28 -11.70
C LEU A 53 -9.06 -7.74 -10.60
N MET A 54 -9.84 -6.81 -10.02
CA MET A 54 -10.68 -7.08 -8.86
C MET A 54 -12.12 -6.60 -9.10
N ASP A 55 -13.10 -7.50 -8.93
CA ASP A 55 -14.50 -7.11 -8.96
C ASP A 55 -14.87 -6.25 -7.74
N GLY A 56 -15.56 -5.13 -7.99
CA GLY A 56 -16.03 -4.21 -6.96
C GLY A 56 -14.91 -3.45 -6.24
N ALA A 57 -13.72 -3.32 -6.83
CA ALA A 57 -12.67 -2.49 -6.28
C ALA A 57 -12.95 -1.00 -6.49
N LYS A 58 -12.55 -0.20 -5.50
CA LYS A 58 -12.47 1.26 -5.62
C LYS A 58 -11.04 1.62 -6.02
N GLU A 59 -10.85 2.06 -7.27
CA GLU A 59 -9.58 2.64 -7.70
C GLU A 59 -9.30 3.92 -6.91
N VAL A 60 -8.12 4.01 -6.30
CA VAL A 60 -7.63 5.20 -5.59
C VAL A 60 -6.28 5.64 -6.17
N LYS A 61 -5.92 6.90 -5.95
CA LYS A 61 -4.62 7.47 -6.32
C LYS A 61 -3.48 6.88 -5.48
N CYS A 62 -2.22 7.12 -5.88
CA CYS A 62 -1.04 6.73 -5.10
C CYS A 62 -1.06 7.38 -3.71
N SER A 63 -1.31 8.69 -3.64
CA SER A 63 -1.44 9.45 -2.41
C SER A 63 -2.61 8.97 -1.53
N GLU A 64 -3.77 8.71 -2.14
CA GLU A 64 -4.95 8.18 -1.44
C GLU A 64 -4.72 6.76 -0.92
N PHE A 65 -3.97 5.92 -1.64
CA PHE A 65 -3.58 4.60 -1.14
C PHE A 65 -2.69 4.72 0.11
N ALA A 66 -1.81 5.73 0.18
CA ALA A 66 -1.05 6.02 1.39
C ALA A 66 -1.98 6.42 2.55
N SER A 67 -3.03 7.21 2.31
CA SER A 67 -4.04 7.50 3.34
C SER A 67 -4.78 6.23 3.79
N VAL A 68 -5.17 5.35 2.86
CA VAL A 68 -5.80 4.05 3.19
C VAL A 68 -4.86 3.20 4.04
N MET A 69 -3.57 3.17 3.74
CA MET A 69 -2.57 2.48 4.56
C MET A 69 -2.52 3.02 5.98
N ILE A 70 -2.41 4.35 6.14
CA ILE A 70 -2.35 5.01 7.45
C ILE A 70 -3.63 4.77 8.26
N GLU A 71 -4.81 4.81 7.62
CA GLU A 71 -6.09 4.50 8.28
C GLU A 71 -6.18 3.06 8.80
N ASN A 72 -5.36 2.14 8.26
CA ASN A 72 -5.38 0.71 8.60
C ASN A 72 -4.24 0.26 9.52
N MET A 73 -3.34 1.16 9.90
CA MET A 73 -2.32 0.91 10.94
C MET A 73 -3.01 0.78 12.29
#